data_AF-A0AAT9RH41-F1
#
_entry.id   AF-A0AAT9RH41-F1
#
_cell.length_a   1.000
_cell.length_b   1.000
_cell.length_c   1.000
_cell.angle_alpha   90.00
_cell.angle_beta   90.00
_cell.angle_gamma   90.00
#
_symmetry.space_group_name_H-M   'P 1'
#
loop_
_entity.id
_entity.type
_entity.pdbx_description
1 polymer ?
#
loop_
_entity_poly.entity_id
_entity_poly.type
_entity_poly.pdbx_seq_one_letter_code
_entity_poly.pdbx_strand_id
1 'polypeptide(L)'
;MSDATGSVRTYRLFHGKRLAMGLRGEPGVLVSTSTPPPLPGAAPVTHPFATATFHVAECEGELGALLREASDLHTFLDAAERSGYAVEAVEDRTAPLPPAAGGSDAASEGVDRLIVVGRAHFAQLRTDPVLNVIELPDGLGVCLVHAVRGGGKIYVAPDESALFAGSAVDFETGLDAFRDGARTPLEKFDNNGSGTQG
;
A
#
# COMPACT_ATOMS: atom_id res chain seq x y z
N MET A 1 9.71 28.50 -5.25
CA MET A 1 10.33 27.20 -4.96
C MET A 1 9.31 26.38 -4.20
N SER A 2 8.46 25.66 -4.93
CA SER A 2 7.40 24.83 -4.38
C SER A 2 7.70 23.41 -4.85
N ASP A 3 8.38 22.62 -4.01
CA ASP A 3 8.36 21.16 -4.14
C ASP A 3 6.88 20.74 -4.04
N ALA A 4 6.23 20.30 -5.10
CA ALA A 4 6.39 19.06 -5.86
C ALA A 4 6.00 17.82 -5.04
N THR A 5 4.92 17.15 -5.51
CA THR A 5 4.45 15.80 -5.16
C THR A 5 3.78 15.60 -3.79
N GLY A 6 2.47 15.87 -3.76
CA GLY A 6 1.55 15.55 -2.68
C GLY A 6 1.16 14.07 -2.63
N SER A 7 2.08 13.22 -2.17
CA SER A 7 1.73 11.87 -1.70
C SER A 7 1.44 11.95 -0.21
N VAL A 8 0.17 11.82 0.17
CA VAL A 8 -0.24 11.75 1.58
C VAL A 8 0.39 10.48 2.18
N ARG A 9 1.41 10.66 3.01
CA ARG A 9 2.09 9.54 3.66
C ARG A 9 1.29 9.08 4.87
N THR A 10 1.09 7.77 4.98
CA THR A 10 0.42 7.15 6.12
C THR A 10 1.46 6.50 7.01
N TYR A 11 1.25 6.54 8.33
CA TYR A 11 2.16 6.01 9.34
C TYR A 11 1.37 5.24 10.39
N ARG A 12 2.04 4.26 11.00
CA ARG A 12 1.57 3.49 12.15
C ARG A 12 2.58 3.62 13.27
N LEU A 13 2.11 4.02 14.44
CA LEU A 13 2.93 4.13 15.63
C LEU A 13 2.58 3.01 16.59
N PHE A 14 3.61 2.26 17.00
CA PHE A 14 3.48 1.13 17.90
C PHE A 14 4.16 1.41 19.23
N HIS A 15 3.51 1.00 20.32
CA HIS A 15 4.11 0.94 21.64
C HIS A 15 4.31 -0.54 21.99
N GLY A 16 5.55 -1.01 21.92
CA GLY A 16 5.87 -2.44 21.94
C GLY A 16 5.23 -3.16 20.75
N LYS A 17 4.31 -4.09 21.01
CA LYS A 17 3.58 -4.87 19.97
C LYS A 17 2.18 -4.32 19.65
N ARG A 18 1.74 -3.25 20.33
CA ARG A 18 0.38 -2.71 20.22
C ARG A 18 0.38 -1.51 19.28
N LEU A 19 -0.54 -1.48 18.32
CA LEU A 19 -0.78 -0.30 17.50
C LEU A 19 -1.38 0.79 18.39
N ALA A 20 -0.60 1.85 18.65
CA ALA A 20 -1.01 2.96 19.49
C ALA A 20 -1.77 4.03 18.69
N MET A 21 -1.29 4.35 17.48
CA MET A 21 -1.90 5.38 16.63
C MET A 21 -1.71 5.10 15.13
N GLY A 22 -2.76 5.31 14.34
CA GLY A 22 -2.66 5.47 12.89
C GLY A 22 -2.64 6.96 12.52
N LEU A 23 -1.77 7.35 11.59
CA LEU A 23 -1.54 8.75 11.25
C LEU A 23 -1.46 8.94 9.73
N ARG A 24 -2.02 10.04 9.23
CA ARG A 24 -1.80 10.54 7.88
C ARG A 24 -1.22 11.94 7.95
N GLY A 25 -0.22 12.20 7.12
CA GLY A 25 0.44 13.49 6.97
C GLY A 25 -0.39 14.54 6.23
N GLU A 26 -1.67 14.66 6.55
CA GLU A 26 -2.58 15.64 5.96
C GLU A 26 -3.40 16.33 7.06
N PRO A 27 -3.73 17.64 6.92
CA PRO A 27 -4.59 18.33 7.86
C PRO A 27 -5.95 17.63 7.98
N GLY A 28 -6.42 17.38 9.20
CA GLY A 28 -7.73 16.76 9.38
C GLY A 28 -8.03 16.42 10.82
N VAL A 29 -8.86 15.39 11.04
CA VAL A 29 -9.45 15.10 12.35
C VAL A 29 -8.56 14.17 13.16
N LEU A 30 -8.47 14.45 14.46
CA LEU A 30 -7.91 13.56 15.46
C LEU A 30 -9.07 12.79 16.13
N VAL A 31 -9.07 11.47 15.99
CA VAL A 31 -10.12 10.59 16.52
C VAL A 31 -9.53 9.70 17.60
N SER A 32 -10.15 9.66 18.77
CA SER A 32 -9.85 8.65 19.79
C SER A 32 -10.90 7.55 19.75
N THR A 33 -10.47 6.29 19.66
CA THR A 33 -11.41 5.15 19.73
C THR A 33 -11.72 4.73 21.17
N SER A 34 -11.08 5.37 22.16
CA SER A 34 -11.18 5.00 23.58
C SER A 34 -12.07 5.94 24.39
N THR A 35 -12.39 7.12 23.86
CA THR A 35 -13.34 8.03 24.48
C THR A 35 -14.76 7.75 23.98
N PRO A 36 -15.79 7.84 24.83
CA PRO A 36 -17.18 7.80 24.39
C PRO A 36 -17.39 8.84 23.28
N PRO A 37 -18.27 8.55 22.30
CA PRO A 37 -18.52 9.51 21.23
C PRO A 37 -18.87 10.87 21.83
N PRO A 38 -18.27 11.96 21.31
CA PRO A 38 -18.49 13.28 21.85
C PRO A 38 -19.98 13.60 21.85
N LEU A 39 -20.43 14.37 22.84
CA LEU A 39 -21.83 14.80 22.93
C LEU A 39 -22.26 15.41 21.58
N PRO A 40 -23.49 15.12 21.10
CA PRO A 40 -23.99 15.69 19.86
C PRO A 40 -23.79 17.21 19.83
N GLY A 41 -23.00 17.71 18.87
CA GLY A 41 -22.69 19.13 18.70
C GLY A 41 -21.28 19.58 19.12
N ALA A 42 -20.45 18.71 19.70
CA ALA A 42 -19.04 19.03 19.91
C ALA A 42 -18.26 18.97 18.59
N ALA A 43 -17.53 20.04 18.28
CA ALA A 43 -16.70 20.11 17.08
C ALA A 43 -15.57 19.08 17.14
N PRO A 44 -15.28 18.37 16.03
CA PRO A 44 -14.13 17.48 15.95
C PRO A 44 -12.83 18.23 16.25
N VAL A 45 -11.92 17.58 16.98
CA VAL A 45 -10.57 18.11 17.17
C VAL A 45 -9.82 17.96 15.85
N THR A 46 -9.35 19.06 15.27
CA THR A 46 -8.59 19.06 14.02
C THR A 46 -7.13 19.42 14.23
N HIS A 47 -6.25 18.93 13.36
CA HIS A 47 -4.83 19.25 13.35
C HIS A 47 -4.41 19.91 12.02
N PRO A 48 -3.49 20.89 12.05
CA PRO A 48 -3.06 21.61 10.84
C PRO A 48 -2.23 20.78 9.85
N PHE A 49 -1.72 19.60 10.24
CA PHE A 49 -0.90 18.75 9.36
C PHE A 49 -1.13 17.24 9.54
N ALA A 50 -2.04 16.84 10.43
CA ALA A 50 -2.21 15.45 10.83
C ALA A 50 -3.68 15.04 10.89
N THR A 51 -3.96 13.86 10.35
CA THR A 51 -5.20 13.13 10.58
C THR A 51 -4.84 11.86 11.31
N ALA A 52 -5.32 11.66 12.53
CA ALA A 52 -4.86 10.57 13.38
C ALA A 52 -6.00 9.83 14.04
N THR A 53 -5.79 8.54 14.30
CA THR A 53 -6.68 7.68 15.08
C THR A 53 -5.90 7.04 16.22
N PHE A 54 -6.25 7.37 17.46
CA PHE A 54 -5.66 6.77 18.66
C PHE A 54 -6.39 5.47 19.00
N HIS A 55 -5.65 4.38 19.07
CA HIS A 55 -6.17 3.04 19.34
C HIS A 55 -5.95 2.59 20.79
N VAL A 56 -5.06 3.26 21.52
CA VAL A 56 -4.73 2.93 22.91
C VAL A 56 -4.79 4.18 23.78
N ALA A 57 -5.75 4.20 24.72
CA ALA A 57 -5.96 5.33 25.64
C ALA A 57 -4.72 5.70 26.47
N GLU A 58 -3.91 4.70 26.86
CA GLU A 58 -2.72 4.91 27.70
C GLU A 58 -1.65 5.78 27.01
N CYS A 59 -1.59 5.73 25.68
CA CYS A 59 -0.64 6.49 24.86
C CYS A 59 -1.25 7.80 24.30
N GLU A 60 -2.57 7.95 24.35
CA GLU A 60 -3.28 9.10 23.73
C GLU A 60 -2.86 10.44 24.32
N GLY A 61 -2.69 10.50 25.66
CA GLY A 61 -2.28 11.72 26.34
C GLY A 61 -0.88 12.19 25.92
N GLU A 62 0.07 11.25 25.85
CA GLU A 62 1.45 11.54 25.44
C GLU A 62 1.54 11.88 23.95
N LEU A 63 0.99 11.03 23.07
CA LEU A 63 1.00 11.26 21.63
C LEU A 63 0.24 12.53 21.24
N GLY A 64 -0.84 12.86 21.95
CA GLY A 64 -1.57 14.11 21.77
C GLY A 64 -0.80 15.35 22.25
N ALA A 65 0.08 15.22 23.25
CA ALA A 65 0.99 16.29 23.65
C ALA A 65 2.08 16.50 22.60
N LEU A 66 2.71 15.41 22.13
CA LEU A 66 3.72 15.45 21.08
C LEU A 66 3.20 16.08 19.78
N LEU A 67 1.96 15.76 19.37
CA LEU A 67 1.32 16.39 18.20
C LEU A 67 1.15 17.90 18.37
N ARG A 68 0.76 18.34 19.57
CA ARG A 68 0.53 19.77 19.86
C ARG A 68 1.82 20.58 19.94
N GLU A 69 2.91 19.96 20.39
CA GLU A 69 4.22 20.60 20.48
C GLU A 69 4.97 20.62 19.14
N ALA A 70 4.71 19.64 18.28
CA ALA A 70 5.35 19.55 16.96
C ALA A 70 4.83 20.63 16.00
N SER A 71 5.76 21.27 15.28
CA SER A 71 5.44 22.25 14.22
C SER A 71 4.98 21.59 12.92
N ASP A 72 5.36 20.34 12.71
CA ASP A 72 5.15 19.59 11.47
C ASP A 72 5.22 18.07 11.74
N LEU A 73 4.89 17.30 10.70
CA LEU A 73 4.85 15.85 10.74
C LEU A 73 6.21 15.24 11.10
N HIS A 74 7.30 15.76 10.54
CA HIS A 74 8.63 15.18 10.75
C HIS A 74 9.08 15.34 12.20
N THR A 75 8.90 16.55 12.74
CA THR A 75 9.16 16.87 14.15
C THR A 75 8.35 15.99 15.09
N PHE A 76 7.09 15.71 14.73
CA PHE A 76 6.25 14.80 15.48
C PHE A 76 6.78 13.35 15.47
N LEU A 77 7.13 12.80 14.30
CA LEU A 77 7.63 11.43 14.17
C LEU A 77 8.94 11.25 14.95
N ASP A 78 9.88 12.18 14.83
CA ASP A 78 11.15 12.16 15.57
C ASP A 78 10.90 12.23 17.09
N ALA A 79 9.93 13.03 17.54
CA ALA A 79 9.56 13.10 18.94
C ALA A 79 8.94 11.79 19.45
N ALA A 80 8.09 11.15 18.64
CA ALA A 80 7.50 9.86 18.98
C ALA A 80 8.55 8.74 19.06
N GLU A 81 9.50 8.68 18.12
CA GLU A 81 10.61 7.71 18.18
C GLU A 81 11.47 7.90 19.43
N ARG A 82 11.79 9.15 19.79
CA ARG A 82 12.52 9.48 21.01
C ARG A 82 11.77 9.11 22.30
N SER A 83 10.44 9.13 22.26
CA SER A 83 9.58 8.64 23.34
C SER A 83 9.45 7.11 23.37
N GLY A 84 10.07 6.38 22.42
CA GLY A 84 10.07 4.91 22.41
C GLY A 84 8.96 4.28 21.57
N TYR A 85 8.26 5.05 20.75
CA TYR A 85 7.31 4.51 19.78
C TYR A 85 8.03 4.03 18.52
N ALA A 86 7.70 2.83 18.05
CA ALA A 86 8.17 2.37 16.75
C ALA A 86 7.28 2.97 15.66
N VAL A 87 7.88 3.71 14.74
CA VAL A 87 7.18 4.34 13.61
C VAL A 87 7.37 3.48 12.36
N GLU A 88 6.26 3.04 11.79
CA GLU A 88 6.25 2.35 10.50
C GLU A 88 5.55 3.23 9.47
N ALA A 89 6.26 3.57 8.39
CA ALA A 89 5.64 4.17 7.22
C ALA A 89 4.78 3.11 6.52
N VAL A 90 3.48 3.39 6.40
CA VAL A 90 2.59 2.64 5.52
C VAL A 90 2.72 3.32 4.17
N GLU A 91 3.64 2.80 3.36
CA GLU A 91 3.73 3.22 1.98
C GLU A 91 2.41 2.90 1.29
N ASP A 92 1.69 3.97 0.93
CA ASP A 92 0.66 3.87 -0.08
C ASP A 92 1.38 3.45 -1.35
N ARG A 93 1.20 2.21 -1.80
CA ARG A 93 1.81 1.65 -3.02
C ARG A 93 1.24 2.28 -4.31
N THR A 94 0.99 3.59 -4.27
CA THR A 94 0.39 4.40 -5.31
C THR A 94 1.25 5.64 -5.67
N ALA A 95 2.44 5.82 -5.08
CA ALA A 95 3.37 6.91 -5.42
C ALA A 95 4.72 6.40 -5.96
N PRO A 96 5.34 7.07 -6.97
CA PRO A 96 6.62 6.66 -7.52
C PRO A 96 7.77 6.91 -6.52
N LEU A 97 8.66 5.94 -6.40
CA LEU A 97 9.81 5.96 -5.48
C LEU A 97 10.87 7.00 -5.90
N PRO A 98 11.51 7.74 -4.97
CA PRO A 98 12.70 8.54 -5.27
C PRO A 98 13.91 7.62 -5.53
N PRO A 99 14.92 8.06 -6.32
CA PRO A 99 16.02 7.21 -6.74
C PRO A 99 16.98 6.96 -5.56
N ALA A 100 16.98 5.72 -5.05
CA ALA A 100 18.04 5.24 -4.19
C ALA A 100 19.33 5.11 -5.02
N ALA A 101 20.34 5.89 -4.65
CA ALA A 101 21.63 5.92 -5.32
C ALA A 101 22.37 4.59 -5.17
N GLY A 102 22.77 4.02 -6.32
CA GLY A 102 23.95 3.16 -6.43
C GLY A 102 23.67 1.66 -6.55
N GLY A 103 23.00 1.23 -7.63
CA GLY A 103 23.01 -0.19 -8.03
C GLY A 103 21.95 -0.68 -9.03
N SER A 104 20.90 0.10 -9.32
CA SER A 104 19.60 -0.51 -9.68
C SER A 104 18.88 0.01 -10.94
N ASP A 105 19.52 0.76 -11.84
CA ASP A 105 18.83 1.38 -13.00
C ASP A 105 18.16 0.34 -13.92
N ALA A 106 18.88 -0.73 -14.28
CA ALA A 106 18.34 -1.79 -15.14
C ALA A 106 17.30 -2.70 -14.46
N ALA A 107 17.38 -2.86 -13.12
CA ALA A 107 16.42 -3.69 -12.37
C ALA A 107 15.09 -2.95 -12.21
N SER A 108 15.13 -1.65 -11.93
CA SER A 108 13.94 -0.79 -11.85
C SER A 108 13.25 -0.63 -13.22
N GLU A 109 14.01 -0.42 -14.30
CA GLU A 109 13.45 -0.43 -15.68
C GLU A 109 12.81 -1.79 -16.03
N GLY A 110 13.41 -2.89 -15.55
CA GLY A 110 12.84 -4.22 -15.67
C GLY A 110 11.50 -4.33 -14.96
N VAL A 111 11.44 -3.93 -13.69
CA VAL A 111 10.21 -3.97 -12.87
C VAL A 111 9.10 -3.10 -13.47
N ASP A 112 9.42 -1.88 -13.91
CA ASP A 112 8.47 -0.98 -14.57
C ASP A 112 7.88 -1.60 -15.84
N ARG A 113 8.72 -2.25 -16.65
CA ARG A 113 8.26 -3.00 -17.84
C ARG A 113 7.28 -4.11 -17.46
N LEU A 114 7.57 -4.89 -16.42
CA LEU A 114 6.70 -5.99 -16.00
C LEU A 114 5.37 -5.49 -15.41
N ILE A 115 5.37 -4.33 -14.76
CA ILE A 115 4.14 -3.67 -14.29
C ILE A 115 3.26 -3.29 -15.48
N VAL A 116 3.84 -2.72 -16.55
CA VAL A 116 3.09 -2.38 -17.77
C VAL A 116 2.48 -3.62 -18.40
N VAL A 117 3.24 -4.72 -18.53
CA VAL A 117 2.76 -6.00 -19.06
C VAL A 117 1.60 -6.55 -18.21
N GLY A 118 1.78 -6.61 -16.90
CA GLY A 118 0.74 -7.10 -15.99
C GLY A 118 -0.53 -6.27 -16.02
N ARG A 119 -0.40 -4.93 -16.11
CA ARG A 119 -1.54 -4.01 -16.26
C ARG A 119 -2.27 -4.22 -17.57
N ALA A 120 -1.55 -4.44 -18.68
CA ALA A 120 -2.15 -4.73 -19.98
C ALA A 120 -3.00 -6.01 -19.92
N HIS A 121 -2.49 -7.08 -19.32
CA HIS A 121 -3.27 -8.31 -19.11
C HIS A 121 -4.50 -8.11 -18.23
N PHE A 122 -4.40 -7.32 -17.16
CA PHE A 122 -5.55 -7.00 -16.33
C PHE A 122 -6.59 -6.13 -17.05
N ALA A 123 -6.15 -5.19 -17.89
CA ALA A 123 -7.01 -4.32 -18.68
C ALA A 123 -7.80 -5.10 -19.73
N GLN A 124 -7.25 -6.21 -20.25
CA GLN A 124 -8.01 -7.13 -21.10
C GLN A 124 -9.15 -7.79 -20.31
N LEU A 125 -8.89 -8.19 -19.06
CA LEU A 125 -9.85 -8.92 -18.22
C LEU A 125 -10.92 -8.02 -17.58
N ARG A 126 -10.59 -6.77 -17.25
CA ARG A 126 -11.41 -5.85 -16.45
C ARG A 126 -11.15 -4.40 -16.85
N THR A 127 -12.19 -3.58 -16.81
CA THR A 127 -12.06 -2.12 -16.96
C THR A 127 -11.61 -1.49 -15.63
N ASP A 128 -10.58 -0.65 -15.69
CA ASP A 128 -10.03 0.15 -14.58
C ASP A 128 -9.82 -0.61 -13.25
N PRO A 129 -9.03 -1.70 -13.25
CA PRO A 129 -8.79 -2.47 -12.04
C PRO A 129 -7.85 -1.73 -11.07
N VAL A 130 -8.23 -1.68 -9.79
CA VAL A 130 -7.35 -1.20 -8.73
C VAL A 130 -6.36 -2.31 -8.39
N LEU A 131 -5.10 -2.14 -8.76
CA LEU A 131 -4.07 -3.18 -8.66
C LEU A 131 -3.01 -2.82 -7.63
N ASN A 132 -2.74 -3.76 -6.73
CA ASN A 132 -1.58 -3.72 -5.83
C ASN A 132 -0.42 -4.45 -6.49
N VAL A 133 0.75 -3.81 -6.62
CA VAL A 133 1.95 -4.41 -7.23
C VAL A 133 2.90 -4.89 -6.13
N ILE A 134 3.24 -6.17 -6.13
CA ILE A 134 4.20 -6.80 -5.21
C ILE A 134 5.42 -7.24 -6.03
N GLU A 135 6.61 -6.76 -5.72
CA GLU A 135 7.85 -7.32 -6.28
C GLU A 135 8.08 -8.74 -5.74
N LEU A 136 8.40 -9.67 -6.62
CA LEU A 136 8.68 -11.04 -6.24
C LEU A 136 10.14 -11.17 -5.79
N PRO A 137 10.43 -12.03 -4.81
CA PRO A 137 11.80 -12.26 -4.34
C PRO A 137 12.69 -12.77 -5.46
N ASP A 138 14.00 -12.60 -5.29
CA ASP A 138 15.05 -13.15 -6.16
C ASP A 138 14.99 -12.69 -7.63
N GLY A 139 14.31 -11.56 -7.90
CA GLY A 139 14.15 -11.03 -9.26
C GLY A 139 13.22 -11.88 -10.14
N LEU A 140 12.37 -12.71 -9.52
CA LEU A 140 11.39 -13.56 -10.23
C LEU A 140 10.31 -12.76 -10.98
N GLY A 141 10.24 -11.45 -10.77
CA GLY A 141 9.34 -10.54 -11.48
C GLY A 141 8.39 -9.82 -10.53
N VAL A 142 7.14 -9.61 -10.94
CA VAL A 142 6.14 -8.86 -10.17
C VAL A 142 4.81 -9.63 -10.08
N CYS A 143 4.04 -9.36 -9.04
CA CYS A 143 2.67 -9.85 -8.88
C CYS A 143 1.71 -8.67 -8.76
N LEU A 144 0.76 -8.58 -9.67
CA LEU A 144 -0.32 -7.61 -9.64
C LEU A 144 -1.55 -8.27 -9.03
N VAL A 145 -2.11 -7.66 -7.98
CA VAL A 145 -3.23 -8.21 -7.21
C VAL A 145 -4.41 -7.26 -7.27
N HIS A 146 -5.55 -7.76 -7.73
CA HIS A 146 -6.83 -7.07 -7.61
C HIS A 146 -7.53 -7.55 -6.35
N ALA A 147 -7.39 -6.82 -5.24
CA ALA A 147 -7.83 -7.24 -3.91
C ALA A 147 -9.35 -7.04 -3.66
N VAL A 148 -10.20 -7.54 -4.56
CA VAL A 148 -11.67 -7.52 -4.43
C VAL A 148 -12.27 -8.92 -4.54
N ARG A 149 -13.53 -9.08 -4.12
CA ARG A 149 -14.26 -10.36 -4.30
C ARG A 149 -14.43 -10.66 -5.79
N GLY A 150 -13.86 -11.77 -6.26
CA GLY A 150 -13.78 -12.10 -7.69
C GLY A 150 -12.61 -11.42 -8.44
N GLY A 151 -11.70 -10.77 -7.72
CA GLY A 151 -10.44 -10.24 -8.21
C GLY A 151 -9.35 -11.32 -8.25
N GLY A 152 -8.51 -11.30 -9.29
CA GLY A 152 -7.44 -12.26 -9.48
C GLY A 152 -6.07 -11.69 -9.11
N LYS A 153 -5.04 -12.51 -9.31
CA LYS A 153 -3.64 -12.14 -9.23
C LYS A 153 -2.96 -12.52 -10.54
N ILE A 154 -2.08 -11.68 -11.05
CA ILE A 154 -1.24 -11.99 -12.22
C ILE A 154 0.21 -11.88 -11.79
N TYR A 155 0.94 -12.99 -11.84
CA TYR A 155 2.40 -13.03 -11.68
C TYR A 155 3.03 -12.87 -13.06
N VAL A 156 4.01 -11.99 -13.21
CA VAL A 156 4.69 -11.69 -14.48
C VAL A 156 6.18 -11.90 -14.30
N ALA A 157 6.79 -12.71 -15.16
CA ALA A 157 8.21 -13.05 -15.08
C ALA A 157 9.04 -12.08 -15.93
N PRO A 158 10.38 -12.05 -15.77
CA PRO A 158 11.26 -11.18 -16.55
C PRO A 158 11.18 -11.37 -18.06
N ASP A 159 10.81 -12.58 -18.52
CA ASP A 159 10.58 -12.94 -19.93
C ASP A 159 9.16 -12.58 -20.42
N GLU A 160 8.40 -11.81 -19.63
CA GLU A 160 7.05 -11.33 -19.91
C GLU A 160 5.97 -12.43 -19.92
N SER A 161 6.34 -13.67 -19.61
CA SER A 161 5.36 -14.73 -19.39
C SER A 161 4.60 -14.49 -18.08
N ALA A 162 3.30 -14.74 -18.11
CA ALA A 162 2.42 -14.45 -16.98
C ALA A 162 1.66 -15.68 -16.48
N LEU A 163 1.31 -15.71 -15.20
CA LEU A 163 0.41 -16.67 -14.60
C LEU A 163 -0.76 -15.93 -13.95
N PHE A 164 -1.98 -16.23 -14.39
CA PHE A 164 -3.20 -15.82 -13.71
C PHE A 164 -3.57 -16.82 -12.61
N ALA A 165 -3.69 -16.32 -11.38
CA ALA A 165 -4.25 -17.05 -10.26
C ALA A 165 -5.59 -16.42 -9.86
N GLY A 166 -6.65 -17.22 -9.88
CA GLY A 166 -7.98 -16.77 -9.48
C GLY A 166 -8.06 -16.40 -7.98
N SER A 167 -9.12 -15.67 -7.60
CA SER A 167 -9.37 -15.20 -6.23
C SER A 167 -9.30 -16.28 -5.14
N ALA A 168 -9.54 -17.55 -5.48
CA ALA A 168 -9.54 -18.67 -4.55
C ALA A 168 -8.14 -19.21 -4.22
N VAL A 169 -7.13 -18.87 -5.02
CA VAL A 169 -5.74 -19.27 -4.79
C VAL A 169 -5.10 -18.20 -3.92
N ASP A 170 -4.45 -18.58 -2.83
CA ASP A 170 -3.69 -17.63 -2.00
C ASP A 170 -2.40 -17.17 -2.70
N PHE A 171 -1.67 -16.24 -2.09
CA PHE A 171 -0.47 -15.66 -2.70
C PHE A 171 0.69 -16.65 -2.79
N GLU A 172 0.93 -17.42 -1.73
CA GLU A 172 2.07 -18.34 -1.63
C GLU A 172 1.90 -19.52 -2.58
N THR A 173 0.71 -20.13 -2.62
CA THR A 173 0.38 -21.21 -3.55
C THR A 173 0.52 -20.78 -5.01
N GLY A 174 0.09 -19.55 -5.35
CA GLY A 174 0.25 -19.01 -6.69
C GLY A 174 1.71 -18.70 -7.05
N LEU A 175 2.50 -18.24 -6.07
CA LEU A 175 3.92 -17.97 -6.23
C LEU A 175 4.71 -19.26 -6.43
N ASP A 176 4.41 -20.31 -5.69
CA ASP A 176 5.07 -21.61 -5.83
C ASP A 176 4.77 -22.25 -7.19
N ALA A 177 3.51 -22.22 -7.64
CA ALA A 177 3.17 -22.68 -8.99
C ALA A 177 3.90 -21.87 -10.08
N PHE A 178 4.04 -20.56 -9.90
CA PHE A 178 4.78 -19.70 -10.81
C PHE A 178 6.28 -20.00 -10.82
N ARG A 179 6.87 -20.30 -9.65
CA ARG A 179 8.25 -20.75 -9.51
C ARG A 179 8.50 -22.10 -10.18
N ASP A 180 7.53 -23.00 -10.12
CA ASP A 180 7.55 -24.31 -10.79
C ASP A 180 7.38 -24.20 -12.32
N GLY A 181 7.28 -22.98 -12.86
CA GLY A 181 7.20 -22.72 -14.29
C GLY A 181 5.77 -22.72 -14.85
N ALA A 182 4.74 -22.75 -14.00
CA ALA A 182 3.37 -22.63 -14.49
C ALA A 182 3.15 -21.25 -15.13
N ARG A 183 2.55 -21.24 -16.32
CA ARG A 183 2.19 -20.02 -17.06
C ARG A 183 0.77 -20.14 -17.60
N THR A 184 0.13 -18.99 -17.78
CA THR A 184 -1.16 -18.87 -18.45
C THR A 184 -0.90 -18.51 -19.92
N PRO A 185 -1.42 -19.30 -20.87
CA PRO A 185 -1.37 -18.95 -22.29
C PRO A 185 -1.97 -17.56 -22.55
N LEU A 186 -1.34 -16.76 -23.41
CA LEU A 186 -1.75 -15.37 -23.70
C LEU A 186 -3.22 -15.27 -24.17
N GLU A 187 -3.67 -16.26 -24.95
CA GLU A 187 -5.07 -16.38 -25.42
C GLU A 187 -6.11 -16.40 -24.29
N LYS A 188 -5.73 -16.77 -23.07
CA LYS A 188 -6.65 -16.77 -21.91
C LYS A 188 -6.81 -15.40 -21.27
N PHE A 189 -5.93 -14.45 -21.59
CA PHE A 189 -6.06 -13.05 -21.17
C PHE A 189 -6.90 -12.24 -22.17
N ASP A 190 -6.94 -12.66 -23.44
CA ASP A 190 -7.76 -12.03 -24.46
C ASP A 190 -9.25 -12.29 -24.20
N ASN A 191 -9.94 -11.30 -23.61
CA ASN A 191 -11.40 -11.29 -23.50
C ASN A 191 -12.13 -11.20 -24.86
N ASN A 192 -11.41 -11.25 -25.98
CA ASN A 192 -11.99 -11.20 -27.32
C ASN A 192 -12.43 -12.57 -27.87
N GLY A 193 -12.52 -13.60 -27.02
CA GLY A 193 -12.94 -14.93 -27.46
C GLY A 193 -13.45 -15.85 -26.38
N SER A 194 -14.70 -15.67 -25.94
CA SER A 194 -15.63 -16.79 -25.66
C SER A 194 -17.03 -16.29 -25.32
N GLY A 195 -17.72 -15.76 -26.34
CA GLY A 195 -19.18 -15.71 -26.40
C GLY A 195 -19.65 -16.51 -27.61
N THR A 196 -19.28 -17.79 -27.71
CA THR A 196 -19.88 -18.74 -28.67
C THR A 196 -19.85 -20.15 -28.10
N GLN A 197 -21.05 -20.73 -28.02
CA GLN A 197 -21.46 -22.12 -27.78
C GLN A 197 -21.87 -22.52 -26.36
N GLY A 198 -23.18 -22.71 -26.26
CA GLY A 198 -23.96 -23.36 -25.21
C GLY A 198 -25.43 -23.14 -25.52
#